data_AF-A0A922WPU2-F1
#
_entry.id   AF-A0A922WPU2-F1
#
_cell.length_a   1.000
_cell.length_b   1.000
_cell.length_c   1.000
_cell.angle_alpha   90.00
_cell.angle_beta   90.00
_cell.angle_gamma   90.00
#
_symmetry.space_group_name_H-M   'P 1'
#
loop_
_entity.id
_entity.type
_entity.pdbx_description
1 polymer ?
#
loop_
_entity_poly.entity_id
_entity_poly.type
_entity_poly.pdbx_seq_one_letter_code
_entity_poly.pdbx_strand_id
1 'polypeptide(L)'
;MEEMTLRDKCREVERLSRELEDHLQQGFVPKVHELRKLCKPQEADFGGIPDITIRSQIQQVLASERYTGEIYEALERGLVLIAEDVNGLLERDHATS
;
A
#
# COMPACT_ATOMS: atom_id res chain seq x y z
N MET A 1 5.61 14.15 8.19
CA MET A 1 6.92 14.12 7.50
C MET A 1 7.50 15.50 7.27
N GLU A 2 6.69 16.57 7.22
CA GLU A 2 7.15 17.93 6.91
C GLU A 2 8.27 18.45 7.83
N GLU A 3 8.22 18.14 9.13
CA GLU A 3 9.23 18.56 10.11
C GLU A 3 10.49 17.66 10.15
N MET A 4 10.54 16.60 9.35
CA MET A 4 11.67 15.65 9.35
C MET A 4 12.82 16.17 8.51
N THR A 5 14.05 15.77 8.87
CA THR A 5 15.21 16.00 8.00
C THR A 5 15.08 15.21 6.70
N LEU A 6 15.74 15.65 5.62
CA LEU A 6 15.78 14.91 4.34
C LEU A 6 16.23 13.45 4.52
N ARG A 7 17.23 13.21 5.38
CA ARG A 7 17.70 11.85 5.71
C ARG A 7 16.58 11.01 6.33
N ASP A 8 15.84 11.57 7.26
CA ASP A 8 14.78 10.85 7.96
C ASP A 8 13.57 10.63 7.04
N LYS A 9 13.25 11.60 6.17
CA LYS A 9 12.24 11.44 5.10
C LYS A 9 12.60 10.25 4.20
N CYS A 10 13.85 10.16 3.72
CA CYS A 10 14.31 9.04 2.90
C CYS A 10 14.19 7.68 3.63
N ARG A 11 14.55 7.62 4.91
CA ARG A 11 14.42 6.40 5.71
C ARG A 11 12.97 5.97 5.88
N GLU A 12 12.08 6.93 6.12
CA GLU A 12 10.66 6.64 6.30
C GLU A 12 9.99 6.21 4.99
N VAL A 13 10.34 6.82 3.86
CA VAL A 13 9.91 6.39 2.52
C VAL A 13 10.41 4.98 2.19
N GLU A 14 11.65 4.65 2.56
CA GLU A 14 12.17 3.28 2.41
C GLU A 14 11.36 2.28 3.27
N ARG A 15 11.08 2.66 4.53
CA ARG A 15 10.28 1.84 5.45
C ARG A 15 8.87 1.60 4.88
N LEU A 16 8.20 2.65 4.42
CA LEU A 16 6.86 2.57 3.80
C LEU A 16 6.87 1.74 2.52
N SER A 17 7.93 1.85 1.70
CA SER A 17 8.07 1.02 0.49
C SER A 17 8.15 -0.47 0.82
N ARG A 18 8.94 -0.85 1.83
CA ARG A 18 9.04 -2.24 2.30
C ARG A 18 7.73 -2.73 2.89
N GLU A 19 7.08 -1.90 3.71
CA GLU A 19 5.77 -2.23 4.30
C GLU A 19 4.70 -2.44 3.23
N LEU A 20 4.68 -1.61 2.18
CA LEU A 20 3.78 -1.76 1.05
C LEU A 20 4.03 -3.08 0.30
N GLU A 21 5.31 -3.39 0.02
CA GLU A 21 5.69 -4.64 -0.64
C GLU A 21 5.24 -5.86 0.18
N ASP A 22 5.57 -5.88 1.47
CA ASP A 22 5.21 -6.97 2.39
C ASP A 22 3.69 -7.14 2.46
N HIS A 23 2.94 -6.05 2.59
CA HIS A 23 1.48 -6.11 2.64
C HIS A 23 0.86 -6.56 1.32
N LEU A 24 1.40 -6.14 0.17
CA LEU A 24 0.92 -6.62 -1.12
C LEU A 24 1.13 -8.13 -1.25
N GLN A 25 2.32 -8.63 -0.88
CA GLN A 25 2.68 -10.04 -0.99
C GLN A 25 1.91 -10.93 -0.01
N GLN A 26 1.77 -10.50 1.24
CA GLN A 26 1.26 -11.35 2.32
C GLN A 26 -0.18 -11.01 2.71
N GLY A 27 -0.57 -9.74 2.58
CA GLY A 27 -1.82 -9.20 3.10
C GLY A 27 -2.90 -8.97 2.05
N PHE A 28 -2.56 -8.66 0.80
CA PHE A 28 -3.52 -8.29 -0.24
C PHE A 28 -3.70 -9.37 -1.31
N VAL A 29 -2.63 -9.72 -2.04
CA VAL A 29 -2.70 -10.70 -3.15
C VAL A 29 -3.30 -12.04 -2.72
N PRO A 30 -2.92 -12.63 -1.57
CA PRO A 30 -3.51 -13.89 -1.13
C PRO A 30 -5.02 -13.79 -0.90
N LYS A 31 -5.51 -12.70 -0.29
CA LYS A 31 -6.95 -12.51 -0.01
C LYS A 31 -7.75 -12.38 -1.30
N VAL A 32 -7.22 -11.64 -2.29
CA VAL A 32 -7.85 -11.53 -3.62
C VAL A 32 -7.91 -12.90 -4.30
N HIS A 33 -6.84 -13.69 -4.18
CA HIS A 33 -6.78 -15.04 -4.76
C HIS A 33 -7.80 -15.99 -4.12
N GLU A 34 -7.95 -15.97 -2.80
CA GLU A 34 -8.93 -16.78 -2.08
C GLU A 34 -10.37 -16.37 -2.42
N LEU A 35 -10.67 -15.07 -2.46
CA LEU A 35 -11.98 -14.61 -2.93
C LEU A 35 -12.28 -15.08 -4.35
N ARG A 36 -11.29 -15.00 -5.26
CA ARG A 36 -11.43 -15.49 -6.64
C ARG A 36 -11.70 -17.00 -6.69
N LYS A 37 -11.09 -17.81 -5.82
CA LYS A 37 -11.38 -19.25 -5.74
C LYS A 37 -12.82 -19.51 -5.28
N LEU A 38 -13.30 -18.76 -4.29
CA LEU A 38 -14.66 -18.90 -3.77
C LEU A 38 -15.73 -18.50 -4.79
N CYS A 39 -15.45 -17.51 -5.63
CA CYS A 39 -16.37 -17.09 -6.69
C CYS A 39 -16.36 -18.00 -7.93
N LYS A 40 -15.42 -18.95 -8.05
CA LYS A 40 -15.43 -19.91 -9.16
C LYS A 40 -16.51 -20.97 -8.92
N PRO A 41 -17.34 -21.30 -9.92
CA PRO A 41 -18.31 -22.38 -9.80
C PRO A 41 -17.57 -23.69 -9.53
N GLN A 42 -17.81 -24.30 -8.37
CA GLN A 42 -17.30 -25.63 -8.06
C GLN A 42 -18.26 -26.67 -8.64
N GLU A 43 -17.79 -27.48 -9.59
CA GLU A 43 -18.59 -28.51 -10.27
C GLU A 43 -19.14 -29.61 -9.32
N ALA A 44 -18.73 -29.64 -8.05
CA ALA A 44 -19.00 -30.72 -7.10
C ALA A 44 -19.69 -30.30 -5.79
N ASP A 45 -20.09 -29.04 -5.62
CA ASP A 45 -20.61 -28.56 -4.33
C ASP A 45 -22.13 -28.71 -4.23
N PHE A 46 -22.58 -29.83 -3.68
CA PHE A 46 -24.01 -30.12 -3.40
C PHE A 46 -24.56 -29.32 -2.20
N GLY A 47 -23.73 -28.50 -1.52
CA GLY A 47 -24.11 -27.71 -0.34
C GLY A 47 -24.03 -26.19 -0.52
N GLY A 48 -23.28 -25.70 -1.51
CA GLY A 48 -23.09 -24.26 -1.79
C GLY A 48 -22.30 -23.52 -0.71
N ILE A 49 -21.47 -22.55 -1.13
CA ILE A 49 -20.80 -21.65 -0.19
C ILE A 49 -21.85 -20.69 0.39
N PRO A 50 -21.97 -20.56 1.73
CA PRO A 50 -22.89 -19.60 2.31
C PRO A 50 -22.55 -18.16 1.92
N ASP A 51 -23.56 -17.36 1.57
CA ASP A 51 -23.41 -15.94 1.23
C ASP A 51 -22.64 -15.14 2.30
N ILE A 52 -22.80 -15.50 3.57
CA ILE A 52 -22.09 -14.86 4.69
C ILE A 52 -20.58 -15.05 4.59
N THR A 53 -20.12 -16.20 4.10
CA THR A 53 -18.70 -16.50 3.90
C THR A 53 -18.12 -15.65 2.78
N ILE A 54 -18.83 -15.53 1.65
CA ILE A 54 -18.41 -14.68 0.52
C ILE A 54 -18.34 -13.22 0.97
N ARG A 55 -19.36 -12.73 1.69
CA ARG A 55 -19.37 -11.36 2.21
C ARG A 55 -18.23 -11.07 3.17
N SER A 56 -17.93 -11.99 4.09
CA SER A 56 -16.80 -11.86 5.01
C SER A 56 -15.47 -11.77 4.25
N GLN A 57 -15.29 -12.56 3.19
CA GLN A 57 -14.07 -12.54 2.38
C GLN A 57 -13.93 -11.26 1.57
N ILE A 58 -15.04 -10.74 1.03
CA ILE A 58 -15.07 -9.42 0.40
C ILE A 58 -14.64 -8.32 1.40
N GLN A 59 -15.16 -8.35 2.62
CA GLN A 59 -14.79 -7.37 3.66
C GLN A 59 -13.29 -7.40 3.98
N GLN A 60 -12.67 -8.59 4.03
CA GLN A 60 -11.24 -8.73 4.27
C GLN A 60 -10.40 -8.19 3.11
N VAL A 61 -10.85 -8.36 1.85
CA VAL A 61 -10.20 -7.78 0.67
C VAL A 61 -10.30 -6.27 0.68
N LEU A 62 -11.49 -5.71 0.93
CA LEU A 62 -11.71 -4.25 0.99
C LEU A 62 -10.91 -3.58 2.11
N ALA A 63 -10.83 -4.20 3.29
CA ALA A 63 -10.00 -3.69 4.37
C ALA A 63 -8.51 -3.68 3.97
N SER A 64 -8.07 -4.70 3.25
CA SER A 64 -6.68 -4.83 2.79
C SER A 64 -6.35 -3.86 1.65
N GLU A 65 -7.28 -3.61 0.74
CA GLU A 65 -7.20 -2.57 -0.29
C GLU A 65 -7.06 -1.18 0.36
N ARG A 66 -7.93 -0.86 1.32
CA ARG A 66 -7.90 0.42 2.02
C ARG A 66 -6.55 0.68 2.67
N TYR A 67 -6.03 -0.30 3.40
CA TYR A 67 -4.71 -0.19 4.03
C TYR A 67 -3.58 0.01 3.00
N THR A 68 -3.66 -0.68 1.86
CA THR A 68 -2.72 -0.50 0.74
C THR A 68 -2.76 0.94 0.22
N GLY A 69 -3.96 1.50 0.06
CA GLY A 69 -4.16 2.90 -0.34
C GLY A 69 -3.56 3.88 0.67
N GLU A 70 -3.79 3.68 1.96
CA GLU A 70 -3.26 4.54 3.03
C GLU A 70 -1.72 4.57 3.04
N ILE A 71 -1.05 3.41 2.87
CA ILE A 71 0.42 3.36 2.75
C ILE A 71 0.90 4.02 1.46
N TYR A 72 0.24 3.73 0.34
CA TYR A 72 0.62 4.28 -0.96
C TYR A 72 0.57 5.81 -0.97
N GLU A 73 -0.52 6.39 -0.44
CA GLU A 73 -0.63 7.84 -0.31
C GLU A 73 0.44 8.44 0.61
N ALA A 74 0.78 7.76 1.71
CA ALA A 74 1.84 8.22 2.60
C ALA A 74 3.21 8.19 1.90
N LEU A 75 3.47 7.15 1.11
CA LEU A 75 4.68 6.99 0.31
C LEU A 75 4.80 8.08 -0.76
N GLU A 76 3.72 8.31 -1.52
CA GLU A 76 3.66 9.35 -2.57
C GLU A 76 3.92 10.73 -1.98
N ARG A 77 3.22 11.09 -0.90
CA ARG A 77 3.46 12.37 -0.19
C ARG A 77 4.90 12.48 0.30
N GLY A 78 5.47 11.41 0.84
CA GLY A 78 6.87 11.39 1.29
C GLY A 78 7.86 11.65 0.16
N LEU A 79 7.64 11.05 -1.02
CA LEU A 79 8.47 11.26 -2.20
C LEU A 79 8.39 12.70 -2.73
N VAL A 80 7.20 13.30 -2.72
CA VAL A 80 7.02 14.72 -3.09
C VAL A 80 7.83 15.63 -2.16
N LEU A 81 7.72 15.44 -0.84
CA LEU A 81 8.46 16.24 0.13
C LEU A 81 9.98 16.10 0.00
N ILE A 82 10.47 14.91 -0.37
CA ILE A 82 11.90 14.68 -0.66
C ILE A 82 12.32 15.46 -1.91
N ALA A 83 11.51 15.42 -2.97
CA ALA A 83 11.80 16.15 -4.20
C ALA A 83 11.84 17.67 -3.97
N GLU A 84 10.90 18.20 -3.19
CA GLU A 84 10.87 19.62 -2.79
C GLU A 84 12.12 20.02 -1.98
N ASP A 85 12.51 19.22 -0.98
CA ASP A 85 13.72 19.47 -0.19
C ASP A 85 14.98 19.48 -1.06
N VAL A 86 15.12 18.51 -1.98
CA VAL A 86 16.28 18.41 -2.88
C VAL A 86 16.34 19.61 -3.81
N ASN A 87 15.22 19.99 -4.44
CA ASN A 87 15.16 21.17 -5.29
C ASN A 87 15.54 22.44 -4.53
N GLY A 88 15.02 22.62 -3.32
CA GLY A 88 15.37 23.76 -2.48
C GLY A 88 16.84 23.83 -2.07
N LEU A 89 17.52 22.67 -1.94
CA LEU A 89 18.97 22.63 -1.71
C LEU A 89 19.77 23.01 -2.96
N LEU A 90 19.37 22.51 -4.13
CA LEU A 90 20.03 22.82 -5.40
C LEU A 90 19.90 24.31 -5.77
N GLU A 91 18.71 24.90 -5.58
CA GLU A 91 18.50 26.33 -5.83
C GLU A 91 19.38 27.22 -4.94
N ARG A 92 19.60 26.84 -3.67
CA ARG A 92 20.47 27.56 -2.74
C ARG A 92 21.95 27.44 -3.14
N ASP A 93 22.38 26.27 -3.59
CA ASP A 93 23.77 26.05 -4.04
C ASP A 93 24.10 26.94 -5.25
N HIS A 94 23.17 27.05 -6.21
CA HIS A 94 23.29 27.94 -7.36
C HIS A 94 23.21 29.43 -7.02
N ALA A 95 22.54 29.83 -5.95
CA ALA A 95 22.48 31.22 -5.50
C ALA A 95 23.73 31.66 -4.73
N THR A 96 24.57 30.72 -4.30
CA THR A 96 25.78 30.97 -3.49
C THR A 96 27.09 30.81 -4.29
N SER A 97 27.00 30.36 -5.55
CA SER A 97 28.10 30.22 -6.51
C SER A 97 28.13 31.40 -7.49
#